data_AF-A0AAX6QKE7-F1
#
_entry.id   AF-A0AAX6QKE7-F1
#
_cell.length_a   1.000
_cell.length_b   1.000
_cell.length_c   1.000
_cell.angle_alpha   90.00
_cell.angle_beta   90.00
_cell.angle_gamma   90.00
#
_symmetry.space_group_name_H-M   'P 1'
#
loop_
_entity.id
_entity.type
_entity.pdbx_description
1 polymer ?
#
loop_
_entity_poly.entity_id
_entity_poly.type
_entity_poly.pdbx_seq_one_letter_code
_entity_poly.pdbx_strand_id
1 'polypeptide(L)'
;MLLNSCGWRWNHSIVLSLHQVISCSDKDKVTVIGAGVTLQEALMAADELCRQDISVRIIDPFTIKPLDTATIISNAKATGGRIVTVEDHYPEGGLGEAVCAAVSTEPDIVVCRLAVPVMGVSCSGRPGEVLPTFGISARHIVMAVMRMLTQ
;
A
#
# COMPACT_ATOMS: atom_id res chain seq x y z
N MET A 1 0.27 -23.65 3.03
CA MET A 1 -0.30 -22.49 2.31
C MET A 1 -1.81 -22.56 2.52
N LEU A 2 -2.39 -21.62 3.25
CA LEU A 2 -3.83 -21.58 3.53
C LEU A 2 -4.42 -20.40 2.74
N LEU A 3 -5.43 -20.69 1.93
CA LEU A 3 -6.23 -19.67 1.25
C LEU A 3 -7.27 -19.17 2.25
N ASN A 4 -7.43 -17.86 2.40
CA ASN A 4 -8.55 -17.29 3.15
C ASN A 4 -9.83 -17.29 2.28
N SER A 5 -10.97 -16.90 2.86
CA SER A 5 -12.27 -16.83 2.17
C SER A 5 -12.29 -15.94 0.92
N CYS A 6 -11.31 -15.05 0.75
CA CYS A 6 -11.15 -14.20 -0.41
C CYS A 6 -10.14 -14.73 -1.45
N GLY A 7 -9.56 -15.92 -1.24
CA GLY A 7 -8.58 -16.52 -2.15
C GLY A 7 -7.16 -15.94 -2.05
N TRP A 8 -6.83 -15.25 -0.96
CA TRP A 8 -5.50 -14.65 -0.75
C TRP A 8 -4.47 -15.73 -0.42
N ARG A 9 -3.30 -15.66 -1.04
CA ARG A 9 -2.16 -16.51 -0.67
C ARG A 9 -1.29 -15.80 0.36
N TRP A 10 -1.48 -16.12 1.63
CA TRP A 10 -0.59 -15.68 2.71
C TRP A 10 0.67 -16.54 2.77
N ASN A 11 1.83 -15.90 2.72
CA ASN A 11 3.09 -16.56 3.02
C ASN A 11 3.42 -16.34 4.51
N HIS A 12 3.11 -17.34 5.36
CA HIS A 12 3.41 -17.30 6.80
C HIS A 12 4.91 -17.37 7.13
N SER A 13 5.74 -17.65 6.13
CA SER A 13 7.19 -17.63 6.23
C SER A 13 7.68 -16.30 5.71
N ILE A 14 8.11 -15.40 6.60
CA ILE A 14 8.94 -14.24 6.22
C ILE A 14 10.28 -14.81 5.78
N VAL A 15 10.40 -15.11 4.49
CA VAL A 15 11.69 -15.42 3.87
C VAL A 15 12.28 -14.07 3.48
N LEU A 16 13.46 -13.73 4.00
CA LEU A 16 14.20 -12.50 3.67
C LEU A 16 14.65 -12.55 2.19
N SER A 17 13.69 -12.35 1.29
CA SER A 17 13.89 -12.10 -0.13
C SER A 17 13.79 -10.59 -0.35
N LEU A 18 14.65 -10.08 -1.22
CA LEU A 18 14.56 -8.73 -1.76
C LEU A 18 13.16 -8.55 -2.37
N HIS A 19 12.38 -7.60 -1.83
CA HIS A 19 11.05 -7.15 -2.31
C HIS A 19 9.96 -8.24 -2.23
N GLN A 20 8.95 -8.04 -1.37
CA GLN A 20 7.90 -9.05 -1.17
C GLN A 20 6.51 -8.53 -1.53
N VAL A 21 5.87 -9.20 -2.48
CA VAL A 21 4.41 -9.18 -2.62
C VAL A 21 3.86 -9.98 -1.44
N ILE A 22 3.31 -9.27 -0.45
CA ILE A 22 2.85 -9.87 0.80
C ILE A 22 1.52 -10.59 0.58
N SER A 23 0.66 -10.00 -0.24
CA SER A 23 -0.57 -10.63 -0.68
C SER A 23 -0.91 -10.28 -2.11
N CYS A 24 -1.37 -11.28 -2.87
CA CYS A 24 -1.90 -11.11 -4.19
C CYS A 24 -3.03 -12.11 -4.51
N SER A 25 -3.91 -11.68 -5.41
CA SER A 25 -4.94 -12.45 -6.09
C SER A 25 -5.08 -11.95 -7.54
N ASP A 26 -5.66 -12.78 -8.41
CA ASP A 26 -6.00 -12.38 -9.79
C ASP A 26 -7.17 -11.38 -9.84
N LYS A 27 -7.88 -11.22 -8.72
CA LYS A 27 -9.03 -10.31 -8.58
C LYS A 27 -8.64 -8.92 -8.08
N ASP A 28 -7.37 -8.70 -7.73
CA ASP A 28 -6.90 -7.46 -7.12
C ASP A 28 -7.18 -6.25 -8.02
N LYS A 29 -7.76 -5.20 -7.43
CA LYS A 29 -8.18 -3.99 -8.16
C LYS A 29 -7.28 -2.77 -7.94
N VAL A 30 -6.45 -2.81 -6.88
CA VAL A 30 -5.53 -1.73 -6.51
C VAL A 30 -4.30 -2.36 -5.89
N THR A 31 -3.11 -1.83 -6.20
CA THR A 31 -1.86 -2.14 -5.49
C THR A 31 -1.64 -1.15 -4.37
N VAL A 32 -1.55 -1.62 -3.14
CA VAL A 32 -1.19 -0.85 -1.95
C VAL A 32 0.26 -1.15 -1.58
N ILE A 33 1.08 -0.11 -1.46
CA ILE A 33 2.49 -0.20 -1.11
C ILE A 33 2.68 0.49 0.24
N GLY A 34 3.12 -0.26 1.24
CA GLY A 34 3.37 0.23 2.59
C GLY A 34 4.64 -0.36 3.17
N ALA A 35 5.20 0.28 4.19
CA ALA A 35 6.44 -0.16 4.84
C ALA A 35 6.37 0.05 6.35
N GLY A 36 6.96 -0.85 7.12
CA GLY A 36 6.97 -0.76 8.58
C GLY A 36 5.55 -0.74 9.18
N VAL A 37 5.22 0.30 9.94
CA VAL A 37 3.92 0.40 10.63
C VAL A 37 2.76 0.48 9.63
N THR A 38 2.94 1.16 8.49
CA THR A 38 1.87 1.31 7.49
C THR A 38 1.61 0.04 6.70
N LEU A 39 2.57 -0.91 6.68
CA LEU A 39 2.33 -2.23 6.11
C LEU A 39 1.27 -3.00 6.92
N GLN A 40 1.32 -2.91 8.26
CA GLN A 40 0.32 -3.54 9.12
C GLN A 40 -1.06 -2.91 8.90
N GLU A 41 -1.13 -1.58 8.79
CA GLU A 41 -2.37 -0.88 8.45
C GLU A 41 -2.90 -1.28 7.06
N ALA A 42 -2.02 -1.52 6.09
CA ALA A 42 -2.40 -1.98 4.75
C ALA A 42 -2.99 -3.39 4.78
N LEU A 43 -2.45 -4.30 5.61
CA LEU A 43 -3.01 -5.64 5.81
C LEU A 43 -4.38 -5.60 6.50
N MET A 44 -4.56 -4.73 7.50
CA MET A 44 -5.86 -4.51 8.13
C MET A 44 -6.89 -3.92 7.15
N ALA A 45 -6.48 -2.98 6.31
CA ALA A 45 -7.33 -2.40 5.27
C ALA A 45 -7.73 -3.44 4.22
N ALA A 46 -6.79 -4.30 3.83
CA ALA A 46 -7.02 -5.43 2.95
C ALA A 46 -8.10 -6.39 3.50
N ASP A 47 -8.00 -6.78 4.77
CA ASP A 47 -9.00 -7.64 5.41
C ASP A 47 -10.39 -6.98 5.43
N GLU A 48 -10.46 -5.66 5.64
CA GLU A 48 -11.71 -4.92 5.64
C GLU A 48 -12.33 -4.81 4.24
N LEU A 49 -11.52 -4.50 3.22
CA LEU A 49 -11.97 -4.46 1.82
C LEU A 49 -12.44 -5.84 1.34
N CYS A 50 -11.79 -6.91 1.82
CA CYS A 50 -12.20 -8.30 1.61
C CYS A 50 -13.65 -8.54 2.01
N ARG A 51 -14.08 -8.00 3.15
CA ARG A 51 -15.46 -8.12 3.65
C ARG A 51 -16.47 -7.38 2.76
N GLN A 52 -15.99 -6.44 1.96
CA GLN A 52 -16.76 -5.66 1.00
C GLN A 52 -16.62 -6.18 -0.45
N ASP A 53 -16.08 -7.40 -0.62
CA ASP A 53 -15.81 -8.06 -1.92
C ASP A 53 -14.82 -7.29 -2.81
N ILE A 54 -13.90 -6.55 -2.20
CA ILE A 54 -12.83 -5.81 -2.88
C ILE A 54 -11.48 -6.44 -2.53
N SER A 55 -10.82 -7.01 -3.52
CA SER A 55 -9.45 -7.51 -3.38
C SER A 55 -8.44 -6.43 -3.74
N VAL A 56 -7.36 -6.34 -2.95
CA VAL A 56 -6.23 -5.43 -3.18
C VAL A 56 -4.92 -6.20 -3.04
N ARG A 57 -3.90 -5.77 -3.78
CA ARG A 57 -2.55 -6.31 -3.68
C ARG A 57 -1.76 -5.54 -2.64
N ILE A 58 -1.01 -6.23 -1.77
CA ILE A 58 -0.16 -5.59 -0.77
C ILE A 58 1.31 -5.87 -1.08
N ILE A 59 2.12 -4.81 -1.17
CA ILE A 59 3.56 -4.89 -1.44
C ILE A 59 4.33 -4.23 -0.31
N ASP A 60 5.33 -4.94 0.22
CA ASP A 60 6.41 -4.37 1.01
C ASP A 60 7.62 -4.15 0.08
N PRO A 61 8.02 -2.89 -0.16
CA PRO A 61 9.15 -2.61 -1.02
C PRO A 61 10.48 -3.08 -0.44
N PHE A 62 10.59 -3.41 0.86
CA PHE A 62 11.83 -3.76 1.58
C PHE A 62 12.91 -2.65 1.57
N THR A 63 13.28 -2.12 0.41
CA THR A 63 14.14 -0.97 0.19
C THR A 63 13.41 0.13 -0.57
N ILE A 64 13.41 1.35 -0.02
CA ILE A 64 12.98 2.55 -0.76
C ILE A 64 14.03 2.97 -1.78
N LYS A 65 15.32 2.75 -1.47
CA LYS A 65 16.45 3.07 -2.35
C LYS A 65 17.52 1.98 -2.25
N PRO A 66 17.86 1.30 -3.37
CA PRO A 66 17.17 1.34 -4.67
C PRO A 66 15.76 0.74 -4.57
N LEU A 67 14.80 1.29 -5.32
CA LEU A 67 13.45 0.74 -5.45
C LEU A 67 13.42 -0.28 -6.58
N ASP A 68 12.74 -1.42 -6.40
CA ASP A 68 12.49 -2.38 -7.48
C ASP A 68 11.34 -1.90 -8.38
N THR A 69 11.69 -1.01 -9.30
CA THR A 69 10.76 -0.42 -10.28
C THR A 69 10.03 -1.47 -11.12
N ALA A 70 10.71 -2.56 -11.50
CA ALA A 70 10.13 -3.59 -12.36
C ALA A 70 8.98 -4.33 -11.65
N THR A 71 9.17 -4.66 -10.38
CA THR A 71 8.13 -5.26 -9.54
C THR A 71 6.97 -4.29 -9.32
N ILE A 72 7.23 -3.01 -9.04
CA ILE A 72 6.15 -2.03 -8.86
C ILE A 72 5.29 -1.89 -10.12
N ILE A 73 5.91 -1.68 -11.29
CA ILE A 73 5.18 -1.49 -12.56
C ILE A 73 4.36 -2.74 -12.93
N SER A 74 4.95 -3.94 -12.83
CA SER A 74 4.26 -5.17 -13.20
C SER A 74 3.03 -5.44 -12.32
N ASN A 75 3.13 -5.18 -11.01
CA ASN A 75 2.00 -5.35 -10.10
C ASN A 75 0.94 -4.26 -10.25
N ALA A 76 1.36 -3.01 -10.50
CA ALA A 76 0.44 -1.93 -10.82
C ALA A 76 -0.39 -2.26 -12.07
N LYS A 77 0.25 -2.73 -13.14
CA LYS A 77 -0.44 -3.17 -14.37
C LYS A 77 -1.40 -4.33 -14.12
N ALA A 78 -0.99 -5.32 -13.31
CA ALA A 78 -1.85 -6.45 -12.94
C ALA A 78 -3.11 -6.04 -12.15
N THR A 79 -3.09 -4.86 -11.52
CA THR A 79 -4.20 -4.31 -10.72
C THR A 79 -4.90 -3.14 -11.42
N GLY A 80 -4.81 -3.04 -12.74
CA GLY A 80 -5.51 -2.03 -13.52
C GLY A 80 -4.91 -0.62 -13.41
N GLY A 81 -3.62 -0.51 -13.10
CA GLY A 81 -2.86 0.75 -13.10
C GLY A 81 -3.04 1.59 -11.85
N ARG A 82 -3.63 1.07 -10.77
CA ARG A 82 -3.99 1.85 -9.58
C ARG A 82 -3.04 1.55 -8.43
N ILE A 83 -2.31 2.56 -7.97
CA ILE A 83 -1.39 2.45 -6.82
C ILE A 83 -1.85 3.37 -5.68
N VAL A 84 -1.88 2.85 -4.46
CA VAL A 84 -1.92 3.63 -3.22
C VAL A 84 -0.59 3.43 -2.48
N THR A 85 0.15 4.49 -2.23
CA THR A 85 1.32 4.44 -1.33
C THR A 85 0.91 4.94 0.04
N VAL A 86 1.39 4.30 1.10
CA VAL A 86 1.14 4.72 2.48
C VAL A 86 2.43 4.69 3.30
N GLU A 87 2.81 5.83 3.88
CA GLU A 87 4.05 5.97 4.64
C GLU A 87 3.89 6.81 5.91
N ASP A 88 4.57 6.40 6.97
CA ASP A 88 4.78 7.20 8.18
C ASP A 88 6.00 8.11 8.01
N HIS A 89 5.92 8.94 6.97
CA HIS A 89 6.93 9.91 6.57
C HIS A 89 6.22 11.11 5.94
N TYR A 90 6.91 12.23 5.84
CA TYR A 90 6.42 13.38 5.07
C TYR A 90 6.30 13.03 3.58
N PRO A 91 5.41 13.71 2.84
CA PRO A 91 5.17 13.42 1.43
C PRO A 91 6.40 13.66 0.53
N GLU A 92 7.36 14.48 0.96
CA GLU A 92 8.59 14.77 0.24
C GLU A 92 9.71 13.77 0.56
N GLY A 93 10.44 13.32 -0.46
CA GLY A 93 11.62 12.45 -0.33
C GLY A 93 11.35 10.99 0.07
N GLY A 94 10.08 10.64 0.28
CA GLY A 94 9.66 9.34 0.80
C GLY A 94 9.34 8.27 -0.25
N LEU A 95 8.65 7.22 0.22
CA LEU A 95 8.15 6.11 -0.59
C LEU A 95 7.27 6.58 -1.74
N GLY A 96 6.35 7.50 -1.47
CA GLY A 96 5.41 8.02 -2.46
C GLY A 96 6.12 8.71 -3.62
N GLU A 97 7.16 9.51 -3.36
CA GLU A 97 7.96 10.11 -4.44
C GLU A 97 8.81 9.08 -5.18
N ALA A 98 9.41 8.12 -4.47
CA ALA A 98 10.18 7.05 -5.10
C ALA A 98 9.30 6.23 -6.07
N VAL A 99 8.07 5.90 -5.68
CA VAL A 99 7.10 5.20 -6.53
C VAL A 99 6.66 6.07 -7.71
N CYS A 100 6.31 7.34 -7.49
CA CYS A 100 5.96 8.26 -8.57
C CYS A 100 7.08 8.39 -9.61
N ALA A 101 8.35 8.49 -9.17
CA ALA A 101 9.50 8.52 -10.07
C ALA A 101 9.62 7.21 -10.86
N ALA A 102 9.45 6.06 -10.19
CA ALA A 102 9.54 4.73 -10.81
C ALA A 102 8.50 4.50 -11.90
N VAL A 103 7.28 5.02 -11.75
CA VAL A 103 6.18 4.83 -12.72
C VAL A 103 5.98 6.03 -13.66
N SER A 104 6.86 7.04 -13.62
CA SER A 104 6.70 8.30 -14.35
C SER A 104 6.57 8.17 -15.88
N THR A 105 7.08 7.08 -16.46
CA THR A 105 7.00 6.79 -17.90
C THR A 105 5.82 5.89 -18.27
N GLU A 106 4.95 5.55 -17.32
CA GLU A 106 3.83 4.63 -17.50
C GLU A 106 2.50 5.42 -17.44
N PRO A 107 1.91 5.79 -18.60
CA PRO A 107 0.77 6.70 -18.65
C PRO A 107 -0.52 6.12 -18.05
N ASP A 108 -0.63 4.79 -18.00
CA ASP A 108 -1.80 4.09 -17.47
C ASP A 108 -1.73 3.87 -15.95
N ILE A 109 -0.65 4.32 -15.29
CA ILE A 109 -0.46 4.17 -13.84
C ILE A 109 -0.79 5.48 -13.12
N VAL A 110 -1.75 5.39 -12.20
CA VAL A 110 -2.16 6.49 -11.31
C VAL A 110 -1.75 6.17 -9.88
N VAL A 111 -1.11 7.13 -9.21
CA VAL A 111 -0.63 6.98 -7.83
C VAL A 111 -1.39 7.92 -6.90
N CYS A 112 -2.01 7.36 -5.86
CA CYS A 112 -2.55 8.09 -4.72
C CYS A 112 -1.57 7.97 -3.54
N ARG A 113 -1.14 9.10 -2.96
CA ARG A 113 -0.16 9.12 -1.87
C ARG A 113 -0.83 9.47 -0.54
N LEU A 114 -0.67 8.59 0.44
CA LEU A 114 -0.99 8.83 1.84
C LEU A 114 0.32 8.97 2.62
N ALA A 115 0.53 10.14 3.23
CA ALA A 115 1.74 10.48 3.97
C ALA A 115 1.37 11.42 5.12
N VAL A 116 2.26 11.53 6.10
CA VAL A 116 2.05 12.44 7.24
C VAL A 116 2.06 13.88 6.74
N PRO A 117 1.01 14.68 7.01
CA PRO A 117 0.98 16.07 6.56
C PRO A 117 2.04 16.91 7.28
N VAL A 118 2.70 17.81 6.53
CA VAL A 118 3.74 18.73 7.05
C VAL A 118 3.22 19.61 8.19
N MET A 119 1.92 19.92 8.20
CA MET A 119 1.23 20.60 9.30
C MET A 119 0.60 19.59 10.26
N GLY A 120 1.41 19.10 11.20
CA GLY A 120 0.99 18.23 12.29
C GLY A 120 2.13 18.12 13.28
N VAL A 121 1.96 18.70 14.48
CA VAL A 121 2.93 18.53 15.57
C VAL A 121 3.06 17.04 15.85
N SER A 122 4.27 16.55 16.09
CA SER A 122 4.48 15.18 16.57
C SER A 122 3.65 14.95 17.83
N CYS A 123 2.56 14.20 17.67
CA CYS A 123 1.69 13.84 18.79
C CYS A 123 2.30 12.64 19.51
N SER A 124 2.66 12.81 20.79
CA SER A 124 2.94 11.68 21.67
C SER A 124 1.63 10.94 21.95
N GLY A 125 1.58 9.64 21.68
CA GLY A 125 0.39 8.83 21.89
C GLY A 125 0.61 7.38 21.47
N ARG A 126 -0.41 6.53 21.65
CA ARG A 126 -0.33 5.14 21.18
C ARG A 126 -0.46 5.10 19.66
N PRO A 127 0.17 4.15 18.95
CA PRO A 127 0.08 4.06 17.48
C PRO A 127 -1.36 4.10 16.94
N GLY A 128 -2.29 3.42 17.62
CA GLY A 128 -3.71 3.40 17.25
C GLY A 128 -4.46 4.74 17.40
N GLU A 129 -3.91 5.70 18.14
CA GLU A 129 -4.47 7.05 18.31
C GLU A 129 -3.79 8.06 17.35
N VAL A 130 -2.51 7.81 17.03
CA VAL A 130 -1.65 8.73 16.30
C VAL A 130 -1.82 8.60 14.78
N LEU A 131 -1.73 7.38 14.23
CA LEU A 131 -1.84 7.13 12.78
C LEU A 131 -3.16 7.63 12.16
N PRO A 132 -4.32 7.48 12.83
CA PRO A 132 -5.57 8.00 12.28
C PRO A 132 -5.65 9.54 12.26
N THR A 133 -4.90 10.23 13.12
CA THR A 133 -4.82 11.70 13.13
C THR A 133 -4.02 12.21 11.94
N PHE A 134 -3.01 11.45 11.50
CA PHE A 134 -2.17 11.79 10.35
C PHE A 134 -2.73 11.32 9.00
N GLY A 135 -3.87 10.62 8.97
CA GLY A 135 -4.49 10.20 7.70
C GLY A 135 -3.86 8.96 7.06
N ILE A 136 -3.09 8.17 7.82
CA ILE A 136 -2.32 7.02 7.28
C ILE A 136 -2.73 5.66 7.88
N SER A 137 -3.81 5.61 8.66
CA SER A 137 -4.35 4.35 9.19
C SER A 137 -5.17 3.56 8.17
N ALA A 138 -5.51 2.30 8.51
CA ALA A 138 -6.26 1.37 7.67
C ALA A 138 -7.54 1.98 7.09
N ARG A 139 -8.29 2.76 7.89
CA ARG A 139 -9.51 3.45 7.42
C ARG A 139 -9.25 4.41 6.26
N HIS A 140 -8.10 5.09 6.25
CA HIS A 140 -7.73 6.03 5.20
C HIS A 140 -7.27 5.30 3.94
N ILE A 141 -6.60 4.16 4.10
CA ILE A 141 -6.25 3.27 2.98
C ILE A 141 -7.54 2.76 2.31
N VAL A 142 -8.53 2.29 3.09
CA VAL A 142 -9.84 1.87 2.57
C VAL A 142 -10.51 3.00 1.79
N MET A 143 -10.57 4.21 2.36
CA MET A 143 -11.16 5.37 1.67
C MET A 143 -10.42 5.72 0.37
N ALA A 144 -9.08 5.68 0.37
CA ALA A 144 -8.27 5.94 -0.82
C ALA A 144 -8.51 4.90 -1.92
N VAL A 145 -8.56 3.61 -1.56
CA VAL A 145 -8.87 2.52 -2.50
C VAL A 145 -10.27 2.73 -3.11
N MET A 146 -11.29 2.97 -2.28
CA MET A 146 -12.66 3.20 -2.76
C MET A 146 -12.76 4.40 -3.70
N ARG A 147 -12.04 5.48 -3.38
CA ARG A 147 -11.97 6.66 -4.23
C ARG A 147 -11.30 6.38 -5.57
N MET A 148 -10.29 5.52 -5.62
CA MET A 148 -9.66 5.10 -6.88
C MET A 148 -10.54 4.17 -7.72
N LEU A 149 -11.47 3.44 -7.10
CA LEU A 149 -12.39 2.53 -7.80
C LEU A 149 -13.59 3.23 -8.42
N THR A 150 -13.95 4.41 -7.92
CA THR A 150 -15.13 5.19 -8.35
C THR A 150 -14.81 6.21 -9.46
N GLN A 151 -13.52 6.40 -9.77
CA GLN A 151 -13.03 7.24 -10.88
C GLN A 151 -12.94 6.43 -12.18
#